data_AF-A0A6A8A3M3-F1
#
_entry.id   AF-A0A6A8A3M3-F1
#
_cell.length_a   1.000
_cell.length_b   1.000
_cell.length_c   1.000
_cell.angle_alpha   90.00
_cell.angle_beta   90.00
_cell.angle_gamma   90.00
#
_symmetry.space_group_name_H-M   'P 1'
#
loop_
_entity.id
_entity.type
_entity.pdbx_description
1 polymer ?
#
loop_
_entity_poly.entity_id
_entity_poly.type
_entity_poly.pdbx_seq_one_letter_code
_entity_poly.pdbx_strand_id
1 'polypeptide(L)'
;MTESCPVLTPVQRQIADIIRRADHSLAAALSVALEEASNQVADEMKAIGQEETAPPLEYFASVIHQRMYCLICGANPDTFEGGDPDIAYNVIRNGQAIAKHYWSADIEPYPPR
;
A
#
# COMPACT_ATOMS: atom_id res chain seq x y z
N MET A 1 -17.15 27.43 -5.77
CA MET A 1 -18.33 26.55 -5.82
C MET A 1 -18.12 25.46 -4.80
N THR A 2 -18.93 25.43 -3.75
CA THR A 2 -18.90 24.39 -2.72
C THR A 2 -19.42 23.11 -3.36
N GLU A 3 -18.51 22.25 -3.82
CA GLU A 3 -18.84 20.86 -4.14
C GLU A 3 -19.26 20.16 -2.84
N SER A 4 -20.57 20.21 -2.55
CA SER A 4 -21.14 19.47 -1.45
C SER A 4 -20.96 17.99 -1.76
N CYS A 5 -20.17 17.28 -0.95
CA CYS A 5 -20.12 15.82 -0.98
C CYS A 5 -21.56 15.28 -1.00
N PRO A 6 -21.94 14.48 -2.01
CA PRO A 6 -23.31 14.02 -2.14
C PRO A 6 -23.71 13.19 -0.92
N VAL A 7 -24.89 13.50 -0.35
CA VAL A 7 -25.43 12.72 0.77
C VAL A 7 -25.81 11.34 0.26
N LEU A 8 -25.15 10.31 0.80
CA LEU A 8 -25.41 8.93 0.42
C LEU A 8 -26.82 8.49 0.85
N THR A 9 -27.51 7.81 -0.06
CA THR A 9 -28.76 7.09 0.27
C THR A 9 -28.52 6.04 1.36
N PRO A 10 -29.55 5.58 2.09
CA PRO A 10 -29.39 4.56 3.11
C PRO A 10 -28.69 3.29 2.61
N VAL A 11 -29.00 2.83 1.39
CA VAL A 11 -28.35 1.65 0.78
C VAL A 11 -26.88 1.92 0.49
N GLN A 12 -26.55 3.07 -0.09
CA GLN A 12 -25.15 3.45 -0.35
C GLN A 12 -24.33 3.56 0.94
N ARG A 13 -24.94 4.04 2.04
CA ARG A 13 -24.29 4.06 3.36
C ARG A 13 -23.99 2.65 3.87
N GLN A 14 -24.95 1.73 3.76
CA GLN A 14 -24.73 0.34 4.15
C GLN A 14 -23.61 -0.32 3.34
N ILE A 15 -23.56 -0.08 2.03
CA ILE A 15 -22.49 -0.58 1.16
C ILE A 15 -21.13 -0.02 1.59
N ALA A 16 -21.05 1.31 1.77
CA ALA A 16 -19.81 1.97 2.21
C ALA A 16 -19.34 1.44 3.57
N ASP A 17 -20.25 1.19 4.51
CA ASP A 17 -19.92 0.63 5.81
C ASP A 17 -19.41 -0.81 5.74
N ILE A 18 -19.95 -1.64 4.83
CA ILE A 18 -19.46 -3.01 4.60
C ILE A 18 -18.03 -2.95 4.07
N ILE A 19 -17.78 -2.14 3.03
CA ILE A 19 -16.45 -1.99 2.41
C ILE A 19 -15.45 -1.47 3.45
N ARG A 20 -15.79 -0.39 4.16
CA ARG A 20 -14.92 0.20 5.19
C ARG A 20 -14.53 -0.80 6.28
N ARG A 21 -15.46 -1.67 6.71
CA ARG A 21 -15.14 -2.73 7.68
C ARG A 21 -14.17 -3.74 7.09
N ALA A 22 -14.38 -4.17 5.85
CA ALA A 22 -13.47 -5.08 5.17
C ALA A 22 -12.07 -4.47 5.00
N ASP A 23 -11.99 -3.19 4.59
CA ASP A 23 -10.72 -2.47 4.45
C ASP A 23 -9.95 -2.41 5.79
N HIS A 24 -10.65 -2.08 6.88
CA HIS A 24 -10.04 -2.03 8.21
C HIS A 24 -9.55 -3.42 8.66
N SER A 25 -10.35 -4.47 8.42
CA SER A 25 -9.95 -5.84 8.72
C SER A 25 -8.74 -6.29 7.91
N LEU A 26 -8.68 -5.93 6.62
CA LEU A 26 -7.54 -6.22 5.76
C LEU A 26 -6.27 -5.49 6.23
N ALA A 27 -6.38 -4.20 6.55
CA ALA A 27 -5.26 -3.42 7.05
C ALA A 27 -4.69 -4.02 8.35
N ALA A 28 -5.56 -4.39 9.29
CA ALA A 28 -5.15 -5.04 10.53
C ALA A 28 -4.46 -6.40 10.28
N ALA A 29 -5.00 -7.21 9.37
CA ALA A 29 -4.39 -8.49 9.00
C ALA A 29 -3.01 -8.33 8.36
N LEU A 30 -2.83 -7.33 7.49
CA LEU A 30 -1.54 -7.02 6.88
C LEU A 30 -0.51 -6.57 7.92
N SER A 31 -0.90 -5.74 8.89
CA SER A 31 0.02 -5.32 9.98
C SER A 31 0.50 -6.52 10.80
N VAL A 32 -0.40 -7.43 11.17
CA VAL A 32 -0.03 -8.67 11.89
C VAL A 32 0.92 -9.52 11.04
N ALA A 33 0.60 -9.73 9.75
CA ALA A 33 1.44 -10.53 8.87
C ALA A 33 2.86 -9.95 8.69
N LEU A 34 3.00 -8.62 8.66
CA LEU A 34 4.30 -7.95 8.59
C LEU A 34 5.12 -8.17 9.86
N GLU A 35 4.50 -8.06 11.04
CA GLU A 35 5.16 -8.32 12.33
C GLU A 35 5.57 -9.79 12.46
N GLU A 36 4.69 -10.73 12.09
CA GLU A 36 4.98 -12.16 12.09
C GLU A 36 6.17 -12.51 11.19
N ALA A 37 6.21 -11.98 9.96
CA ALA A 37 7.32 -12.20 9.05
C ALA A 37 8.64 -11.62 9.59
N SER A 38 8.58 -10.41 10.18
CA SER A 38 9.77 -9.77 10.78
C SER A 38 10.30 -10.57 11.97
N ASN A 39 9.43 -11.04 12.86
CA ASN A 39 9.81 -11.84 14.03
C ASN A 39 10.36 -13.19 13.62
N GLN A 40 9.72 -13.86 12.66
CA GLN A 40 10.19 -15.14 12.13
C GLN A 40 11.63 -15.04 11.63
N VAL A 41 11.94 -14.04 10.79
CA VAL A 41 13.28 -13.88 10.24
C VAL A 41 14.28 -13.47 11.32
N ALA A 42 13.89 -12.64 12.30
CA ALA A 42 14.75 -12.30 13.42
C ALA A 42 15.14 -13.54 14.25
N ASP A 43 14.16 -14.40 14.57
CA ASP A 43 14.39 -15.65 15.31
C ASP A 43 15.26 -16.64 14.53
N GLU A 44 15.01 -16.81 13.24
CA GLU A 44 15.81 -17.69 12.37
C GLU A 44 17.26 -17.17 12.21
N MET A 45 17.45 -15.86 12.03
CA MET A 45 18.77 -15.24 11.96
C MET A 45 19.52 -15.35 13.29
N LYS A 46 18.83 -15.16 14.42
CA LYS A 46 19.38 -15.37 15.76
C LYS A 46 19.86 -16.81 15.94
N ALA A 47 19.08 -17.79 15.49
CA ALA A 47 19.42 -19.21 15.59
C ALA A 47 20.72 -19.59 14.86
N ILE A 48 21.09 -18.84 13.82
CA ILE A 48 22.36 -19.01 13.08
C ILE A 48 23.43 -17.98 13.46
N GLY A 49 23.23 -17.18 14.51
CA GLY A 49 24.19 -16.20 15.01
C GLY A 49 24.34 -14.94 14.14
N GLN A 50 23.32 -14.60 13.33
CA GLN A 50 23.30 -13.48 12.40
C GLN A 50 22.23 -12.43 12.78
N GLU A 51 21.94 -12.26 14.07
CA GLU A 51 20.85 -11.38 14.55
C GLU A 51 20.95 -9.94 13.99
N GLU A 52 22.17 -9.39 13.86
CA GLU A 52 22.39 -8.04 13.30
C GLU A 52 22.08 -7.92 11.78
N THR A 53 21.89 -9.04 11.10
CA THR A 53 21.55 -9.11 9.65
C THR A 53 20.04 -9.23 9.42
N ALA A 54 19.23 -9.37 10.47
CA ALA A 54 17.77 -9.46 10.32
C ALA A 54 17.21 -8.19 9.64
N PRO A 55 16.46 -8.32 8.53
CA PRO A 55 15.83 -7.18 7.88
C PRO A 55 14.80 -6.52 8.81
N PRO A 56 14.67 -5.18 8.77
CA PRO A 56 13.66 -4.49 9.54
C PRO A 56 12.26 -4.70 8.92
N LEU A 57 11.20 -4.37 9.67
CA LEU A 57 9.81 -4.51 9.20
C LEU A 57 9.56 -3.78 7.88
N GLU A 58 10.19 -2.62 7.67
CA GLU A 58 10.08 -1.80 6.46
C GLU A 58 10.55 -2.54 5.21
N TYR A 59 11.45 -3.51 5.33
CA TYR A 59 11.85 -4.38 4.22
C TYR A 59 10.64 -5.16 3.70
N PHE A 60 9.90 -5.83 4.60
CA PHE A 60 8.70 -6.59 4.22
C PHE A 60 7.57 -5.68 3.75
N ALA A 61 7.40 -4.52 4.37
CA ALA A 61 6.44 -3.51 3.91
C ALA A 61 6.74 -3.07 2.47
N SER A 62 8.02 -2.89 2.11
CA SER A 62 8.45 -2.57 0.75
C SER A 62 8.15 -3.71 -0.23
N VAL A 63 8.42 -4.97 0.15
CA VAL A 63 8.09 -6.15 -0.66
C VAL A 63 6.59 -6.23 -0.96
N ILE A 64 5.74 -6.09 0.07
CA ILE A 64 4.28 -6.08 -0.11
C ILE A 64 3.84 -4.89 -0.96
N HIS A 65 4.39 -3.71 -0.72
CA HIS A 65 4.08 -2.52 -1.51
C HIS A 65 4.36 -2.73 -3.01
N GLN A 66 5.50 -3.32 -3.38
CA GLN A 66 5.84 -3.64 -4.78
C GLN A 66 4.84 -4.62 -5.41
N ARG A 67 4.47 -5.67 -4.68
CA ARG A 67 3.48 -6.66 -5.15
C ARG A 67 2.11 -6.02 -5.35
N MET A 68 1.67 -5.19 -4.41
CA MET A 68 0.41 -4.46 -4.51
C MET A 68 0.41 -3.43 -5.63
N TYR A 69 1.54 -2.74 -5.85
CA TYR A 69 1.71 -1.85 -6.99
C TYR A 69 1.50 -2.59 -8.31
N CYS A 70 2.09 -3.78 -8.45
CA CYS A 70 1.89 -4.63 -9.63
C CYS A 70 0.41 -5.02 -9.80
N LEU A 71 -0.25 -5.48 -8.73
CA LEU A 71 -1.68 -5.82 -8.76
C LEU A 71 -2.54 -4.63 -9.22
N ILE A 72 -2.30 -3.44 -8.66
CA ILE A 72 -3.05 -2.22 -9.02
C ILE A 72 -2.85 -1.89 -10.50
N CYS A 73 -1.63 -2.05 -11.01
CA CYS A 73 -1.30 -1.79 -12.42
C CYS A 73 -1.70 -2.94 -13.36
N GLY A 74 -2.32 -4.02 -12.87
CA GLY A 74 -2.67 -5.20 -13.68
C GLY A 74 -1.48 -6.08 -14.07
N ALA A 75 -0.30 -5.86 -13.49
CA ALA A 75 0.88 -6.68 -13.71
C ALA A 75 0.85 -7.96 -12.84
N ASN A 76 1.66 -8.95 -13.25
CA ASN A 76 1.93 -10.13 -12.43
C ASN A 76 2.85 -9.74 -11.23
N PRO A 77 2.44 -9.94 -9.96
CA PRO A 77 3.26 -9.56 -8.81
C PRO A 77 4.55 -10.35 -8.60
N ASP A 78 4.68 -11.51 -9.24
CA ASP A 78 5.86 -12.39 -9.12
C ASP A 78 6.89 -12.13 -10.24
N THR A 79 6.44 -11.67 -11.41
CA THR A 79 7.33 -11.41 -12.57
C THR A 79 7.44 -9.93 -12.96
N PHE A 80 6.55 -9.08 -12.45
CA PHE A 80 6.39 -7.66 -12.80
C PHE A 80 5.93 -7.38 -14.24
N GLU A 81 5.60 -8.40 -15.01
CA GLU A 81 5.21 -8.27 -16.42
C GLU A 81 3.71 -7.98 -16.60
N GLY A 82 3.35 -7.39 -17.75
CA GLY A 82 1.96 -7.25 -18.20
C GLY A 82 1.20 -6.04 -17.66
N GLY A 83 1.86 -5.12 -16.93
CA GLY A 83 1.22 -3.95 -16.35
C GLY A 83 0.79 -2.88 -17.36
N ASP A 84 -0.24 -2.12 -16.98
CA ASP A 84 -0.72 -0.94 -17.68
C ASP A 84 0.12 0.29 -17.26
N PRO A 85 0.87 0.91 -18.20
CA PRO A 85 1.70 2.06 -17.89
C PRO A 85 0.88 3.28 -17.46
N ASP A 86 -0.32 3.51 -17.99
CA ASP A 86 -1.10 4.71 -17.65
C ASP A 86 -1.68 4.60 -16.23
N ILE A 87 -2.06 3.40 -15.78
CA ILE A 87 -2.38 3.15 -14.37
C ILE A 87 -1.13 3.37 -13.51
N ALA A 88 0.03 2.83 -13.93
CA ALA A 88 1.29 2.98 -13.22
C ALA A 88 1.66 4.46 -12.97
N TYR A 89 1.52 5.32 -13.99
CA TYR A 89 1.74 6.77 -13.86
C TYR A 89 0.77 7.43 -12.88
N ASN A 90 -0.51 7.05 -12.92
CA ASN A 90 -1.50 7.58 -12.00
C ASN A 90 -1.22 7.22 -10.54
N VAL A 91 -0.77 5.99 -10.28
CA VAL A 91 -0.40 5.55 -8.92
C VAL A 91 0.84 6.29 -8.42
N ILE A 92 1.87 6.48 -9.27
CA ILE A 92 3.05 7.26 -8.90
C ILE A 92 2.67 8.71 -8.58
N ARG A 93 1.84 9.33 -9.44
CA ARG A 93 1.34 10.69 -9.21
C ARG A 93 0.57 10.81 -7.90
N ASN A 94 -0.24 9.80 -7.54
CA ASN A 94 -0.92 9.75 -6.25
C ASN A 94 0.09 9.73 -5.09
N GLY A 95 1.12 8.88 -5.15
CA GLY A 95 2.18 8.86 -4.14
C GLY A 95 2.91 10.20 -4.00
N GLN A 96 3.26 10.84 -5.12
CA GLN A 96 3.86 12.18 -5.14
C GLN A 96 2.93 13.23 -4.51
N ALA A 97 1.63 13.18 -4.82
CA ALA A 97 0.64 14.10 -4.26
C ALA A 97 0.49 13.93 -2.75
N ILE A 98 0.47 12.69 -2.25
CA ILE A 98 0.44 12.39 -0.81
C ILE A 98 1.69 12.99 -0.13
N ALA A 99 2.87 12.71 -0.68
CA ALA A 99 4.12 13.19 -0.10
C ALA A 99 4.21 14.73 -0.09
N LYS A 100 3.83 15.38 -1.19
CA LYS A 100 3.79 16.84 -1.27
C LYS A 100 2.79 17.44 -0.29
N HIS A 101 1.56 16.91 -0.25
CA HIS A 101 0.47 17.51 0.51
C HIS A 101 0.56 17.24 2.02
N TYR A 102 0.82 16.00 2.41
CA TYR A 102 0.77 15.59 3.82
C TYR A 102 2.14 15.63 4.50
N TRP A 103 3.23 15.50 3.75
CA TRP A 103 4.59 15.45 4.31
C TRP A 103 5.45 16.63 3.89
N SER A 104 4.88 17.57 3.12
CA SER A 104 5.57 18.77 2.63
C SER A 104 6.84 18.45 1.84
N ALA A 105 6.87 17.32 1.14
CA ALA A 105 8.00 16.94 0.31
C ALA A 105 8.20 17.94 -0.84
N ASP A 106 9.46 18.33 -1.09
CA ASP A 106 9.84 19.15 -2.25
C ASP A 106 9.88 18.29 -3.52
N ILE A 107 8.68 17.96 -4.02
CA ILE A 107 8.47 17.17 -5.22
C ILE A 107 7.39 17.80 -6.08
N GLU A 108 7.63 17.90 -7.38
CA GLU A 108 6.60 18.25 -8.36
C GLU A 108 5.95 16.97 -8.89
N PRO A 109 4.65 16.72 -8.63
CA PRO A 109 3.97 15.55 -9.14
C PRO A 109 3.98 15.54 -10.67
N TYR A 110 4.02 14.35 -11.26
CA TYR A 110 3.94 14.22 -12.71
C TYR A 110 2.67 14.89 -13.27
N PRO A 111 2.76 15.49 -14.47
CA PRO A 111 1.59 16.08 -15.09
C PRO A 111 0.52 14.99 -15.33
N PRO A 112 -0.78 15.34 -15.27
CA PRO A 112 -1.84 14.44 -15.71
C PRO A 112 -1.57 14.02 -17.17
N ARG A 113 -1.83 12.75 -17.47
CA ARG A 113 -1.83 12.22 -18.84
C ARG A 113 -3.21 12.32 -19.46
#